data_AF-A0A7Y6AJ73-F1
#
_entry.id   AF-A0A7Y6AJ73-F1
#
_cell.length_a   1.000
_cell.length_b   1.000
_cell.length_c   1.000
_cell.angle_alpha   90.00
_cell.angle_beta   90.00
_cell.angle_gamma   90.00
#
_symmetry.space_group_name_H-M   'P 1'
#
loop_
_entity.id
_entity.type
_entity.pdbx_description
1 polymer ?
#
loop_
_entity_poly.entity_id
_entity_poly.type
_entity_poly.pdbx_seq_one_letter_code
_entity_poly.pdbx_strand_id
1 'polypeptide(L)'
;MTEACNTAPPAPASGNPCQECPFRKSNAGREHPTNGYKDDNFTKDWREIAHGSFFACHVFAPDLHPYSPEAKAAGYVAPVETGARPECAGAAIAIQSELDAAKEYGSHGDYIKDRPAGLTRKAFRILEARRHGTLQPAFKVPARFSPDAIRDPNQDVDTSNPAWVFGAEGLSALLTVADAITGTACACPVCTDHGTVHPAQTIETTPGGTALVDAPLAALLDTMNRQGIRTTDSCQNLREAVTALWPERLPTLTAEPTGTVNYGQITRSGSAFIRMHATNPAEQRFIRTTQHLGEWQTAEGIAQLSFPLQNVPALTRAAGSAEPTKDAQPL
;
A
#
# COMPACT_ATOMS: atom_id res chain seq x y z
N MET A 1 24.41 -5.99 -14.52
CA MET A 1 24.04 -4.85 -15.41
C MET A 1 22.61 -4.51 -15.08
N THR A 2 22.40 -3.29 -14.58
CA THR A 2 21.15 -2.77 -14.04
C THR A 2 20.11 -2.62 -15.13
N GLU A 3 18.99 -3.34 -15.02
CA GLU A 3 17.76 -3.00 -15.74
C GLU A 3 17.33 -1.61 -15.28
N ALA A 4 17.66 -0.61 -16.07
CA ALA A 4 17.09 0.72 -15.96
C ALA A 4 15.59 0.58 -16.25
N CYS A 5 14.76 0.80 -15.23
CA CYS A 5 13.34 1.05 -15.42
C CYS A 5 13.19 2.21 -16.41
N ASN A 6 12.86 1.87 -17.65
CA ASN A 6 12.39 2.81 -18.67
C ASN A 6 11.03 3.37 -18.22
N THR A 7 11.05 4.39 -17.38
CA THR A 7 9.98 5.38 -17.33
C THR A 7 10.64 6.72 -17.56
N ALA A 8 10.49 7.25 -18.77
CA ALA A 8 10.89 8.63 -19.04
C ALA A 8 10.28 9.52 -17.94
N PRO A 9 11.03 10.49 -17.39
CA PRO A 9 10.48 11.38 -16.38
C PRO A 9 9.21 12.05 -16.91
N PRO A 10 8.21 12.32 -16.05
CA PRO A 10 6.98 12.98 -16.45
C PRO A 10 7.28 14.24 -17.26
N ALA A 11 6.49 14.51 -18.28
CA ALA A 11 6.59 15.78 -19.00
C ALA A 11 6.12 16.93 -18.10
N PRO A 12 6.54 18.18 -18.37
CA PRO A 12 5.97 19.35 -17.72
C PRO A 12 4.44 19.34 -17.75
N ALA A 13 3.82 20.03 -16.79
CA ALA A 13 2.36 20.04 -16.66
C ALA A 13 1.65 20.41 -17.96
N SER A 14 0.48 19.80 -18.18
CA SER A 14 -0.37 20.13 -19.32
C SER A 14 -0.65 21.64 -19.37
N GLY A 15 -0.60 22.23 -20.56
CA GLY A 15 -0.95 23.64 -20.75
C GLY A 15 -2.42 23.95 -20.41
N ASN A 16 -3.28 22.94 -20.28
CA ASN A 16 -4.66 23.06 -19.83
C ASN A 16 -5.01 21.95 -18.82
N PRO A 17 -5.56 22.27 -17.62
CA PRO A 17 -6.16 21.27 -16.76
C PRO A 17 -7.38 20.64 -17.44
N CYS A 18 -7.45 19.31 -17.36
CA CYS A 18 -8.59 18.57 -17.89
C CYS A 18 -9.87 18.90 -17.09
N GLN A 19 -11.02 18.69 -17.73
CA GLN A 19 -12.31 18.89 -17.05
C GLN A 19 -12.47 17.97 -15.85
N GLU A 20 -11.87 16.78 -15.91
CA GLU A 20 -11.90 15.70 -14.91
C GLU A 20 -10.73 15.76 -13.91
N CYS A 21 -10.16 16.94 -13.68
CA CYS A 21 -9.05 17.11 -12.73
C CYS A 21 -9.56 17.04 -11.28
N PRO A 22 -9.01 16.16 -10.40
CA PRO A 22 -9.48 16.00 -9.02
C PRO A 22 -9.17 17.22 -8.14
N PHE A 23 -8.22 18.06 -8.56
CA PHE A 23 -7.86 19.32 -7.88
C PHE A 23 -8.84 20.47 -8.16
N ARG A 24 -9.81 20.30 -9.07
CA ARG A 24 -10.81 21.36 -9.33
C ARG A 24 -11.90 21.36 -8.27
N LYS A 25 -12.25 22.53 -7.75
CA LYS A 25 -13.38 22.68 -6.81
C LYS A 25 -14.69 22.17 -7.39
N SER A 26 -14.91 22.37 -8.70
CA SER A 26 -16.11 21.88 -9.41
C SER A 26 -16.24 20.34 -9.45
N ASN A 27 -15.17 19.62 -9.11
CA ASN A 27 -15.15 18.17 -9.09
C ASN A 27 -15.21 17.58 -7.68
N ALA A 28 -15.01 18.39 -6.64
CA ALA A 28 -15.05 17.90 -5.26
C ALA A 28 -16.39 17.23 -4.94
N GLY A 29 -16.34 16.01 -4.40
CA GLY A 29 -17.52 15.24 -3.98
C GLY A 29 -18.39 14.68 -5.12
N ARG A 30 -18.06 14.92 -6.40
CA ARG A 30 -18.78 14.29 -7.52
C ARG A 30 -18.57 12.78 -7.50
N GLU A 31 -19.61 12.02 -7.81
CA GLU A 31 -19.47 10.57 -7.97
C GLU A 31 -18.53 10.24 -9.13
N HIS A 32 -17.57 9.36 -8.88
CA HIS A 32 -16.61 8.90 -9.88
C HIS A 32 -16.35 7.40 -9.68
N PRO A 33 -16.24 6.59 -10.76
CA PRO A 33 -16.05 5.14 -10.66
C PRO A 33 -14.85 4.70 -9.80
N THR A 34 -13.78 5.52 -9.79
CA THR A 34 -12.56 5.26 -8.99
C THR A 34 -12.59 5.96 -7.63
N ASN A 35 -13.69 6.63 -7.27
CA ASN A 35 -13.79 7.54 -6.13
C ASN A 35 -12.79 8.71 -6.15
N GLY A 36 -12.10 8.99 -7.26
CA GLY A 36 -11.02 9.98 -7.35
C GLY A 36 -11.39 11.43 -6.96
N TYR A 37 -12.67 11.73 -6.80
CA TYR A 37 -13.20 13.04 -6.42
C TYR A 37 -13.59 13.15 -4.93
N LYS A 38 -13.47 12.07 -4.17
CA LYS A 38 -13.67 12.07 -2.71
C LYS A 38 -12.53 12.80 -2.01
N ASP A 39 -12.84 13.40 -0.87
CA ASP A 39 -11.90 14.20 -0.08
C ASP A 39 -10.72 13.40 0.46
N ASP A 40 -10.92 12.12 0.80
CA ASP A 40 -9.84 11.23 1.20
C ASP A 40 -8.80 11.01 0.10
N ASN A 41 -9.24 10.95 -1.17
CA ASN A 41 -8.34 10.80 -2.31
C ASN A 41 -7.59 12.10 -2.59
N PHE A 42 -8.25 13.25 -2.49
CA PHE A 42 -7.57 14.54 -2.56
C PHE A 42 -6.52 14.69 -1.44
N THR A 43 -6.87 14.31 -0.20
CA THR A 43 -5.97 14.30 0.96
C THR A 43 -4.75 13.42 0.70
N LYS A 44 -4.96 12.21 0.20
CA LYS A 44 -3.89 11.27 -0.17
C LYS A 44 -2.98 11.86 -1.24
N ASP A 45 -3.54 12.33 -2.36
CA ASP A 45 -2.78 12.87 -3.49
C ASP A 45 -1.99 14.11 -3.10
N TRP A 46 -2.60 15.01 -2.33
CA TRP A 46 -1.92 16.21 -1.85
C TRP A 46 -0.81 15.89 -0.86
N ARG A 47 -1.01 14.93 0.04
CA ARG A 47 0.03 14.53 1.00
C ARG A 47 1.32 14.11 0.30
N GLU A 48 1.19 13.28 -0.73
CA GLU A 48 2.33 12.84 -1.54
C GLU A 48 3.09 14.05 -2.09
N ILE A 49 2.39 15.02 -2.67
CA ILE A 49 2.97 16.28 -3.17
C ILE A 49 3.63 17.07 -2.04
N ALA A 50 2.95 17.24 -0.90
CA ALA A 50 3.45 17.97 0.26
C ALA A 50 4.73 17.35 0.87
N HIS A 51 5.01 16.08 0.55
CA HIS A 51 6.20 15.34 0.95
C HIS A 51 7.26 15.18 -0.17
N GLY A 52 7.01 15.76 -1.34
CA GLY A 52 7.96 15.89 -2.45
C GLY A 52 7.76 14.86 -3.57
N SER A 53 6.66 14.12 -3.55
CA SER A 53 6.22 13.31 -4.70
C SER A 53 5.57 14.20 -5.78
N PHE A 54 5.20 13.57 -6.88
CA PHE A 54 4.65 14.22 -8.07
C PHE A 54 3.32 13.58 -8.40
N PHE A 55 2.37 14.36 -8.95
CA PHE A 55 1.07 13.85 -9.35
C PHE A 55 0.89 13.94 -10.87
N ALA A 56 0.84 12.78 -11.52
CA ALA A 56 0.67 12.68 -12.96
C ALA A 56 -0.78 12.98 -13.37
N CYS A 57 -0.96 13.54 -14.56
CA CYS A 57 -2.26 13.93 -15.08
C CYS A 57 -3.05 12.74 -15.63
N HIS A 58 -3.69 11.91 -14.79
CA HIS A 58 -4.96 11.23 -15.11
C HIS A 58 -5.56 10.45 -13.92
N VAL A 59 -6.88 10.54 -13.72
CA VAL A 59 -7.63 9.73 -12.75
C VAL A 59 -7.72 8.25 -13.18
N PHE A 60 -7.56 7.97 -14.48
CA PHE A 60 -7.45 6.63 -15.06
C PHE A 60 -6.07 6.36 -15.66
N ALA A 61 -4.99 6.73 -14.97
CA ALA A 61 -3.66 6.36 -15.47
C ALA A 61 -3.55 4.82 -15.46
N PRO A 62 -3.17 4.16 -16.57
CA PRO A 62 -3.29 2.70 -16.72
C PRO A 62 -2.50 1.87 -15.68
N ASP A 63 -1.55 2.49 -14.99
CA ASP A 63 -0.78 1.92 -13.87
C ASP A 63 -1.33 2.25 -12.47
N LEU A 64 -2.21 3.25 -12.34
CA LEU A 64 -2.85 3.64 -11.07
C LEU A 64 -4.31 3.20 -11.01
N HIS A 65 -5.04 3.41 -12.11
CA HIS A 65 -6.47 3.10 -12.26
C HIS A 65 -6.79 2.79 -13.73
N PRO A 66 -7.12 1.53 -14.09
CA PRO A 66 -7.51 1.20 -15.45
C PRO A 66 -8.78 1.96 -15.88
N TYR A 67 -8.80 2.45 -17.12
CA TYR A 67 -10.01 3.04 -17.70
C TYR A 67 -11.05 1.94 -17.94
N SER A 68 -12.04 1.85 -17.06
CA SER A 68 -12.98 0.73 -17.03
C SER A 68 -14.17 0.92 -18.00
N PRO A 69 -14.86 -0.15 -18.40
CA PRO A 69 -16.10 -0.06 -19.17
C PRO A 69 -17.17 0.81 -18.50
N GLU A 70 -17.24 0.78 -17.17
CA GLU A 70 -18.18 1.59 -16.36
C GLU A 70 -17.86 3.08 -16.47
N ALA A 71 -16.57 3.45 -16.48
CA ALA A 71 -16.16 4.84 -16.70
C ALA A 71 -16.57 5.34 -18.09
N LYS A 72 -16.40 4.51 -19.12
CA LYS A 72 -16.88 4.83 -20.47
C LYS A 72 -18.40 5.00 -20.52
N ALA A 73 -19.15 4.12 -19.85
CA ALA A 73 -20.61 4.19 -19.79
C ALA A 73 -21.11 5.45 -19.07
N ALA A 74 -20.36 5.92 -18.07
CA ALA A 74 -20.64 7.15 -17.33
C ALA A 74 -20.19 8.44 -18.06
N GLY A 75 -19.69 8.34 -19.31
CA GLY A 75 -19.33 9.48 -20.14
C GLY A 75 -17.94 10.08 -19.86
N TYR A 76 -17.10 9.39 -19.09
CA TYR A 76 -15.72 9.83 -18.86
C TYR A 76 -14.88 9.63 -20.13
N VAL A 77 -13.76 10.36 -20.22
CA VAL A 77 -12.87 10.36 -21.38
C VAL A 77 -11.56 9.68 -21.01
N ALA A 78 -11.14 8.71 -21.82
CA ALA A 78 -9.85 8.04 -21.67
C ALA A 78 -8.69 9.03 -21.88
N PRO A 79 -7.54 8.84 -21.19
CA PRO A 79 -6.37 9.66 -21.46
C PRO A 79 -5.85 9.40 -22.86
N VAL A 80 -5.29 10.42 -23.50
CA VAL A 80 -4.48 10.22 -24.71
C VAL A 80 -3.17 9.55 -24.29
N GLU A 81 -2.89 8.37 -24.83
CA GLU A 81 -1.60 7.70 -24.64
C GLU A 81 -0.49 8.54 -25.28
N THR A 82 0.29 9.22 -24.43
CA THR A 82 1.47 9.98 -24.84
C THR A 82 2.66 9.42 -24.07
N GLY A 83 3.73 9.07 -24.78
CA GLY A 83 4.88 8.32 -24.22
C GLY A 83 5.59 8.96 -23.01
N ALA A 84 5.27 10.23 -22.66
CA ALA A 84 5.62 10.85 -21.39
C ALA A 84 4.37 11.52 -20.81
N ARG A 85 4.04 11.22 -19.54
CA ARG A 85 2.82 11.71 -18.89
C ARG A 85 3.01 13.14 -18.40
N PRO A 86 2.14 14.10 -18.75
CA PRO A 86 2.24 15.44 -18.20
C PRO A 86 1.88 15.45 -16.71
N GLU A 87 2.51 16.33 -15.94
CA GLU A 87 2.07 16.64 -14.57
C GLU A 87 0.65 17.23 -14.57
N CYS A 88 -0.11 16.95 -13.51
CA CYS A 88 -1.46 17.48 -13.37
C CYS A 88 -1.44 19.00 -13.24
N ALA A 89 -2.09 19.69 -14.18
CA ALA A 89 -2.19 21.15 -14.19
C ALA A 89 -2.89 21.74 -12.95
N GLY A 90 -3.83 21.01 -12.32
CA GLY A 90 -4.44 21.44 -11.06
C GLY A 90 -3.48 21.33 -9.87
N ALA A 91 -2.76 20.21 -9.75
CA ALA A 91 -1.72 20.04 -8.74
C ALA A 91 -0.61 21.09 -8.88
N ALA A 92 -0.19 21.35 -10.11
CA ALA A 92 0.69 22.43 -10.52
C ALA A 92 0.28 23.81 -9.96
N ILE A 93 -0.98 24.21 -10.14
CA ILE A 93 -1.48 25.49 -9.63
C ILE A 93 -1.51 25.50 -8.10
N ALA A 94 -1.90 24.40 -7.46
CA ALA A 94 -1.86 24.29 -6.00
C ALA A 94 -0.43 24.40 -5.44
N ILE A 95 0.54 23.72 -6.06
CA ILE A 95 1.97 23.82 -5.74
C ILE A 95 2.45 25.26 -5.85
N GLN A 96 2.14 25.95 -6.93
CA GLN A 96 2.54 27.35 -7.11
C GLN A 96 1.97 28.25 -6.02
N SER A 97 0.68 28.07 -5.70
CA SER A 97 0.00 28.85 -4.67
C SER A 97 0.65 28.65 -3.30
N GLU A 98 1.01 27.41 -2.95
CA GLU A 98 1.72 27.11 -1.70
C GLU A 98 3.16 27.64 -1.67
N LEU A 99 3.89 27.53 -2.79
CA LEU A 99 5.24 28.08 -2.90
C LEU A 99 5.25 29.61 -2.76
N ASP A 100 4.24 30.30 -3.30
CA ASP A 100 4.13 31.76 -3.16
C ASP A 100 3.68 32.14 -1.76
N ALA A 101 2.68 31.46 -1.19
CA ALA A 101 2.25 31.69 0.19
C ALA A 101 3.41 31.48 1.18
N ALA A 102 4.21 30.43 1.03
CA ALA A 102 5.34 30.14 1.92
C ALA A 102 6.42 31.25 1.94
N LYS A 103 6.55 32.05 0.87
CA LYS A 103 7.50 33.19 0.84
C LYS A 103 7.05 34.36 1.70
N GLU A 104 5.76 34.45 2.02
CA GLU A 104 5.22 35.51 2.87
C GLU A 104 5.57 35.29 4.34
N TYR A 105 6.03 34.09 4.71
CA TYR A 105 6.44 33.73 6.06
C TYR A 105 7.94 33.94 6.26
N GLY A 106 8.31 34.42 7.46
CA GLY A 106 9.72 34.60 7.84
C GLY A 106 10.49 33.30 8.06
N SER A 107 9.79 32.18 8.31
CA SER A 107 10.39 30.87 8.46
C SER A 107 9.44 29.75 8.01
N HIS A 108 10.01 28.59 7.65
CA HIS A 108 9.22 27.39 7.36
C HIS A 108 8.41 26.91 8.59
N GLY A 109 8.92 27.16 9.80
CA GLY A 109 8.23 26.80 11.03
C GLY A 109 6.92 27.58 11.21
N ASP A 110 6.94 28.88 10.93
CA ASP A 110 5.75 29.73 11.00
C ASP A 110 4.76 29.36 9.89
N TYR A 111 5.27 29.10 8.67
CA TYR A 111 4.46 28.62 7.55
C TYR A 111 3.68 27.35 7.88
N ILE A 112 4.33 26.30 8.39
CA ILE A 112 3.63 25.03 8.70
C ILE A 112 2.72 25.14 9.92
N LYS A 113 3.02 26.05 10.85
CA LYS A 113 2.11 26.30 11.97
C LYS A 113 0.77 26.87 11.50
N ASP A 114 0.81 27.82 10.56
CA ASP A 114 -0.39 28.49 10.04
C ASP A 114 -1.01 27.72 8.85
N ARG A 115 -0.24 26.87 8.19
CA ARG A 115 -0.64 26.02 7.06
C ARG A 115 -0.24 24.56 7.31
N PRO A 116 -0.96 23.83 8.16
CA PRO A 116 -0.59 22.47 8.58
C PRO A 116 -0.68 21.44 7.45
N ALA A 117 -1.42 21.73 6.37
CA ALA A 117 -1.42 20.93 5.14
C ALA A 117 -0.33 21.37 4.14
N GLY A 118 0.55 22.28 4.53
CA GLY A 118 1.57 22.87 3.66
C GLY A 118 2.73 21.94 3.30
N LEU A 119 3.63 22.46 2.45
CA LEU A 119 4.79 21.74 1.95
C LEU A 119 5.84 21.51 3.05
N THR A 120 6.31 20.27 3.18
CA THR A 120 7.49 19.97 4.02
C THR A 120 8.74 20.70 3.52
N ARG A 121 9.76 20.88 4.37
CA ARG A 121 11.05 21.48 3.95
C ARG A 121 11.66 20.78 2.74
N LYS A 122 11.53 19.44 2.68
CA LYS A 122 12.00 18.62 1.57
C LYS A 122 11.23 18.97 0.29
N ALA A 123 9.90 18.93 0.34
CA ALA A 123 9.04 19.24 -0.80
C ALA A 123 9.28 20.66 -1.30
N PHE A 124 9.36 21.65 -0.39
CA PHE A 124 9.64 23.04 -0.73
C PHE A 124 10.94 23.15 -1.55
N ARG A 125 12.05 22.54 -1.09
CA ARG A 125 13.33 22.56 -1.82
C ARG A 125 13.23 21.92 -3.20
N ILE A 126 12.57 20.77 -3.32
CA ILE A 126 12.40 20.03 -4.57
C ILE A 126 11.57 20.83 -5.56
N LEU A 127 10.40 21.31 -5.13
CA LEU A 127 9.44 22.01 -5.98
C LEU A 127 9.97 23.38 -6.41
N GLU A 128 10.71 24.06 -5.53
CA GLU A 128 11.38 25.32 -5.87
C GLU A 128 12.50 25.12 -6.90
N ALA A 129 13.32 24.08 -6.73
CA ALA A 129 14.35 23.71 -7.71
C ALA A 129 13.74 23.38 -9.08
N ARG A 130 12.58 22.71 -9.10
CA ARG A 130 11.82 22.43 -10.33
C ARG A 130 11.22 23.67 -10.96
N ARG A 131 10.68 24.60 -10.15
CA ARG A 131 10.13 25.88 -10.63
C ARG A 131 11.21 26.73 -11.31
N HIS A 132 12.44 26.69 -10.81
CA HIS A 132 13.58 27.35 -11.42
C HIS A 132 14.25 26.55 -12.55
N GLY A 133 13.74 25.36 -12.90
CA GLY A 133 14.28 24.51 -13.95
C GLY A 133 15.63 23.85 -13.62
N THR A 134 16.08 23.96 -12.37
CA THR A 134 17.34 23.36 -11.87
C THR A 134 17.20 21.88 -11.53
N LEU A 135 15.97 21.39 -11.38
CA LEU A 135 15.62 19.99 -11.22
C LEU A 135 14.57 19.59 -12.24
N GLN A 136 14.78 18.44 -12.92
CA GLN A 136 13.83 17.90 -13.90
C GLN A 136 12.88 16.87 -13.24
N PRO A 137 11.64 16.74 -13.73
CA PRO A 137 11.04 17.57 -14.77
C PRO A 137 10.71 18.98 -14.27
N ALA A 138 11.05 19.99 -15.06
CA ALA A 138 10.73 21.37 -14.75
C ALA A 138 9.20 21.53 -14.58
N PHE A 139 8.81 22.17 -13.49
CA PHE A 139 7.42 22.50 -13.23
C PHE A 139 7.03 23.75 -14.02
N LYS A 140 5.86 23.74 -14.69
CA LYS A 140 5.31 24.90 -15.41
C LYS A 140 3.86 25.15 -15.01
N VAL A 141 3.57 26.37 -14.59
CA VAL A 141 2.19 26.81 -14.30
C VAL A 141 1.47 27.08 -15.64
N PRO A 142 0.27 26.54 -15.85
CA PRO A 142 -0.56 26.89 -17.01
C PRO A 142 -0.99 28.36 -16.96
N ALA A 143 -0.85 29.11 -18.05
CA ALA A 143 -1.14 30.56 -18.09
C ALA A 143 -2.64 30.92 -18.02
N ARG A 144 -3.56 29.96 -18.13
CA ARG A 144 -4.99 30.20 -18.43
C ARG A 144 -5.99 29.88 -17.32
N PHE A 145 -5.56 29.65 -16.07
CA PHE A 145 -6.49 29.30 -14.98
C PHE A 145 -6.37 30.21 -13.76
N SER A 146 -7.53 30.48 -13.14
CA SER A 146 -7.60 31.16 -11.84
C SER A 146 -7.27 30.17 -10.72
N PRO A 147 -6.35 30.49 -9.80
CA PRO A 147 -6.13 29.75 -8.56
C PRO A 147 -7.44 29.48 -7.78
N ASP A 148 -8.43 30.37 -7.90
CA ASP A 148 -9.71 30.26 -7.19
C ASP A 148 -10.54 29.03 -7.60
N ALA A 149 -10.29 28.48 -8.79
CA ALA A 149 -10.97 27.29 -9.30
C ALA A 149 -10.36 25.97 -8.80
N ILE A 150 -9.21 26.04 -8.12
CA ILE A 150 -8.43 24.91 -7.61
C ILE A 150 -8.62 24.81 -6.09
N ARG A 151 -8.79 23.59 -5.60
CA ARG A 151 -8.90 23.27 -4.17
C ARG A 151 -7.72 23.84 -3.39
N ASP A 152 -7.98 24.45 -2.23
CA ASP A 152 -6.94 24.92 -1.32
C ASP A 152 -6.67 23.79 -0.32
N PRO A 153 -5.48 23.18 -0.34
CA PRO A 153 -5.18 22.07 0.56
C PRO A 153 -5.33 22.43 2.04
N ASN A 154 -5.07 23.67 2.44
CA ASN A 154 -5.21 24.07 3.85
C ASN A 154 -6.65 24.31 4.29
N GLN A 155 -7.60 24.32 3.35
CA GLN A 155 -9.04 24.36 3.63
C GLN A 155 -9.67 22.96 3.52
N ASP A 156 -9.17 22.16 2.58
CA ASP A 156 -9.82 20.94 2.12
C ASP A 156 -9.20 19.65 2.67
N VAL A 157 -8.00 19.71 3.24
CA VAL A 157 -7.31 18.55 3.83
C VAL A 157 -7.56 18.50 5.33
N ASP A 158 -8.15 17.39 5.77
CA ASP A 158 -8.18 17.06 7.20
C ASP A 158 -6.81 16.52 7.64
N THR A 159 -6.03 17.37 8.29
CA THR A 159 -4.69 16.99 8.79
C THR A 159 -4.71 16.03 9.98
N SER A 160 -5.90 15.74 10.54
CA SER A 160 -6.08 14.68 11.53
C SER A 160 -6.42 13.32 10.89
N ASN A 161 -6.74 13.29 9.60
CA ASN A 161 -7.05 12.07 8.86
C ASN A 161 -5.84 11.13 8.84
N PRO A 162 -6.00 9.83 9.13
CA PRO A 162 -4.92 8.85 9.04
C PRO A 162 -4.18 8.84 7.69
N ALA A 163 -4.89 9.10 6.58
CA ALA A 163 -4.27 9.23 5.26
C ALA A 163 -3.25 10.38 5.22
N TRP A 164 -3.53 11.49 5.89
CA TRP A 164 -2.61 12.62 6.06
C TRP A 164 -1.45 12.31 7.01
N VAL A 165 -1.76 11.75 8.18
CA VAL A 165 -0.76 11.51 9.24
C VAL A 165 0.26 10.45 8.81
N PHE A 166 -0.20 9.34 8.24
CA PHE A 166 0.65 8.18 7.98
C PHE A 166 1.05 8.05 6.51
N GLY A 167 0.26 8.58 5.57
CA GLY A 167 0.50 8.42 4.13
C GLY A 167 -0.02 7.11 3.60
N ALA A 168 0.00 6.90 2.28
CA ALA A 168 -0.58 5.69 1.70
C ALA A 168 0.18 4.42 2.16
N GLU A 169 1.50 4.48 2.17
CA GLU A 169 2.38 3.41 2.65
C GLU A 169 2.32 3.29 4.16
N GLY A 170 2.37 4.40 4.90
CA GLY A 170 2.32 4.36 6.37
C GLY A 170 0.94 4.01 6.91
N LEU A 171 -0.16 4.33 6.23
CA LEU A 171 -1.50 3.87 6.59
C LEU A 171 -1.65 2.39 6.27
N SER A 172 -1.14 1.92 5.14
CA SER A 172 -1.12 0.48 4.81
C SER A 172 -0.26 -0.28 5.81
N ALA A 173 0.91 0.25 6.18
CA ALA A 173 1.80 -0.32 7.18
C ALA A 173 1.21 -0.21 8.59
N LEU A 174 0.54 0.89 8.94
CA LEU A 174 -0.15 1.04 10.23
C LEU A 174 -1.40 0.18 10.31
N LEU A 175 -2.13 -0.03 9.22
CA LEU A 175 -3.22 -1.00 9.14
C LEU A 175 -2.67 -2.42 9.19
N THR A 176 -1.56 -2.71 8.52
CA THR A 176 -0.87 -4.01 8.59
C THR A 176 -0.33 -4.28 10.00
N VAL A 177 0.23 -3.26 10.66
CA VAL A 177 0.75 -3.32 12.03
C VAL A 177 -0.39 -3.31 13.03
N ALA A 178 -1.48 -2.57 12.79
CA ALA A 178 -2.69 -2.63 13.59
C ALA A 178 -3.27 -4.03 13.48
N ASP A 179 -3.55 -4.56 12.28
CA ASP A 179 -4.02 -5.93 12.07
C ASP A 179 -3.08 -6.97 12.69
N ALA A 180 -1.76 -6.74 12.63
CA ALA A 180 -0.76 -7.59 13.27
C ALA A 180 -0.72 -7.46 14.81
N ILE A 181 -1.10 -6.31 15.39
CA ILE A 181 -1.10 -6.03 16.84
C ILE A 181 -2.46 -6.34 17.48
N THR A 182 -3.56 -5.99 16.82
CA THR A 182 -4.94 -6.16 17.28
C THR A 182 -5.50 -7.53 16.94
N GLY A 183 -4.84 -8.31 16.07
CA GLY A 183 -5.34 -9.62 15.64
C GLY A 183 -6.72 -9.52 14.98
N THR A 184 -7.04 -8.36 14.39
CA THR A 184 -8.31 -8.16 13.69
C THR A 184 -8.29 -9.06 12.47
N ALA A 185 -9.09 -10.12 12.53
CA ALA A 185 -9.35 -11.00 11.41
C ALA A 185 -9.67 -10.14 10.18
N CYS A 186 -8.89 -10.33 9.11
CA CYS A 186 -9.14 -9.66 7.84
C CYS A 186 -10.61 -9.86 7.44
N ALA A 187 -11.34 -8.76 7.21
CA ALA A 187 -12.78 -8.80 6.94
C ALA A 187 -13.11 -9.05 5.45
N CYS A 188 -12.14 -9.49 4.65
CA CYS A 188 -12.41 -9.80 3.26
C CYS A 188 -13.24 -11.09 3.13
N PRO A 189 -13.97 -11.27 2.02
CA PRO A 189 -14.77 -12.49 1.78
C PRO A 189 -13.93 -13.76 1.90
N VAL A 190 -12.67 -13.72 1.46
CA VAL A 190 -11.76 -14.86 1.56
C VAL A 190 -11.52 -15.26 3.01
N CYS A 191 -11.11 -14.35 3.87
CA CYS A 191 -10.81 -14.68 5.27
C CYS A 191 -12.06 -15.03 6.07
N THR A 192 -13.19 -14.36 5.80
CA THR A 192 -14.47 -14.58 6.50
C THR A 192 -15.07 -15.94 6.13
N ASP A 193 -15.03 -16.32 4.85
CA ASP A 193 -15.74 -17.48 4.32
C ASP A 193 -14.81 -18.59 3.81
N HIS A 194 -13.50 -18.58 4.11
CA HIS A 194 -12.54 -19.59 3.59
C HIS A 194 -12.96 -21.03 3.91
N GLY A 195 -13.63 -21.25 5.04
CA GLY A 195 -14.13 -22.57 5.44
C GLY A 195 -15.21 -23.16 4.52
N THR A 196 -15.73 -22.36 3.58
CA THR A 196 -16.62 -22.83 2.51
C THR A 196 -15.89 -23.42 1.31
N VAL A 197 -14.60 -23.08 1.14
CA VAL A 197 -13.75 -23.55 0.03
C VAL A 197 -12.84 -24.68 0.50
N HIS A 198 -12.25 -24.53 1.69
CA HIS A 198 -11.34 -25.51 2.26
C HIS A 198 -11.91 -26.11 3.53
N PRO A 199 -11.66 -27.41 3.81
CA PRO A 199 -11.95 -27.98 5.12
C PRO A 199 -11.23 -27.18 6.19
N ALA A 200 -11.97 -26.67 7.16
CA ALA A 200 -11.41 -25.83 8.22
C ALA A 200 -11.54 -26.50 9.60
N GLN A 201 -10.63 -26.12 10.50
CA GLN A 201 -10.57 -26.57 11.88
C GLN A 201 -10.40 -25.36 12.79
N THR A 202 -11.06 -25.40 13.95
CA THR A 202 -10.86 -24.39 14.99
C THR A 202 -9.62 -24.71 15.82
N ILE A 203 -8.76 -23.72 16.01
CA ILE A 203 -7.61 -23.78 16.93
C ILE A 203 -7.75 -22.71 18.01
N GLU A 204 -7.16 -22.94 19.18
CA GLU A 204 -7.04 -21.93 20.23
C GLU A 204 -5.87 -20.98 19.92
N THR A 205 -6.11 -19.67 20.04
CA THR A 205 -5.10 -18.63 19.88
C THR A 205 -4.70 -18.07 21.23
N THR A 206 -3.45 -17.66 21.41
CA THR A 206 -3.04 -16.91 22.61
C THR A 206 -3.49 -15.45 22.44
N PRO A 207 -4.20 -14.82 23.40
CA PRO A 207 -4.36 -15.17 24.82
C PRO A 207 -5.75 -15.75 25.22
N GLY A 208 -6.25 -16.75 24.49
CA GLY A 208 -7.52 -17.46 24.78
C GLY A 208 -8.63 -17.26 23.75
N GLY A 209 -8.30 -16.79 22.55
CA GLY A 209 -9.25 -16.69 21.44
C GLY A 209 -9.35 -18.00 20.66
N THR A 210 -10.17 -17.99 19.60
CA THR A 210 -10.24 -19.10 18.64
C THR A 210 -10.07 -18.56 17.23
N ALA A 211 -9.38 -19.31 16.38
CA ALA A 211 -9.28 -19.03 14.95
C ALA A 211 -9.76 -20.24 14.14
N LEU A 212 -10.49 -19.97 13.07
CA LEU A 212 -10.81 -20.97 12.05
C LEU A 212 -9.68 -20.96 11.03
N VAL A 213 -9.07 -22.11 10.77
CA VAL A 213 -7.91 -22.25 9.87
C VAL A 213 -8.07 -23.48 8.97
N ASP A 214 -7.40 -23.50 7.82
CA ASP A 214 -7.41 -24.67 6.94
C ASP A 214 -6.89 -25.92 7.68
N ALA A 215 -7.67 -27.01 7.64
CA ALA A 215 -7.41 -28.21 8.42
C ALA A 215 -6.01 -28.82 8.19
N PRO A 216 -5.45 -28.82 6.95
CA PRO A 216 -4.08 -29.27 6.74
C PRO A 216 -3.01 -28.41 7.42
N LEU A 217 -3.31 -27.15 7.77
CA LEU A 217 -2.38 -26.25 8.46
C LEU A 217 -2.57 -26.24 9.98
N ALA A 218 -3.70 -26.74 10.50
CA ALA A 218 -4.09 -26.61 11.89
C ALA A 218 -3.01 -27.08 12.90
N ALA A 219 -2.41 -28.25 12.67
CA ALA A 219 -1.38 -28.79 13.56
C ALA A 219 -0.10 -27.92 13.59
N LEU A 220 0.28 -27.35 12.44
CA LEU A 220 1.41 -26.43 12.35
C LEU A 220 1.12 -25.13 13.11
N LEU A 221 -0.05 -24.54 12.88
CA LEU A 221 -0.45 -23.26 13.50
C LEU A 221 -0.63 -23.40 15.02
N ASP A 222 -1.22 -24.50 15.50
CA ASP A 222 -1.29 -24.80 16.95
C ASP A 222 0.12 -24.94 17.56
N THR A 223 1.02 -25.65 16.88
CA THR A 223 2.41 -25.79 17.33
C THR A 223 3.13 -24.44 17.36
N MET A 224 2.96 -23.60 16.33
CA MET A 224 3.53 -22.25 16.28
C MET A 224 3.01 -21.39 17.43
N ASN A 225 1.70 -21.39 17.67
CA ASN A 225 1.07 -20.64 18.75
C ASN A 225 1.62 -21.06 20.14
N ARG A 226 1.70 -22.36 20.42
CA ARG A 226 2.26 -22.89 21.69
C ARG A 226 3.73 -22.52 21.90
N GLN A 227 4.46 -22.26 20.83
CA GLN A 227 5.88 -21.89 20.87
C GLN A 227 6.10 -20.38 20.86
N GLY A 228 5.02 -19.58 20.97
CA GLY A 228 5.09 -18.12 20.98
C GLY A 228 5.39 -17.51 19.61
N ILE A 229 5.17 -18.26 18.52
CA ILE A 229 5.29 -17.74 17.16
C ILE A 229 3.93 -17.16 16.77
N ARG A 230 3.87 -15.84 16.57
CA ARG A 230 2.61 -15.14 16.28
C ARG A 230 2.35 -15.13 14.78
N THR A 231 1.32 -15.87 14.36
CA THR A 231 0.83 -15.90 12.99
C THR A 231 -0.29 -14.87 12.80
N THR A 232 -0.35 -14.23 11.63
CA THR A 232 -1.40 -13.27 11.28
C THR A 232 -2.37 -13.84 10.24
N ASP A 233 -1.84 -14.56 9.24
CA ASP A 233 -2.63 -15.10 8.13
C ASP A 233 -2.10 -16.47 7.71
N SER A 234 -2.97 -17.31 7.17
CA SER A 234 -2.57 -18.57 6.55
C SER A 234 -3.63 -19.08 5.57
N CYS A 235 -3.22 -19.78 4.52
CA CYS A 235 -4.13 -20.52 3.65
C CYS A 235 -3.39 -21.66 2.97
N GLN A 236 -4.04 -22.80 2.74
CA GLN A 236 -3.50 -23.92 1.99
C GLN A 236 -3.39 -23.61 0.49
N ASN A 237 -4.26 -22.73 -0.04
CA ASN A 237 -4.27 -22.31 -1.44
C ASN A 237 -5.06 -21.01 -1.62
N LEU A 238 -4.38 -19.86 -1.52
CA LEU A 238 -5.07 -18.57 -1.62
C LEU A 238 -5.70 -18.34 -3.00
N ARG A 239 -5.09 -18.86 -4.07
CA ARG A 239 -5.61 -18.71 -5.44
C ARG A 239 -7.00 -19.33 -5.57
N GLU A 240 -7.18 -20.52 -5.02
CA GLU A 240 -8.46 -21.24 -5.05
C GLU A 240 -9.53 -20.48 -4.26
N ALA A 241 -9.20 -20.05 -3.05
CA ALA A 241 -10.12 -19.28 -2.21
C ALA A 241 -10.51 -17.93 -2.84
N VAL A 242 -9.56 -17.18 -3.40
CA VAL A 242 -9.83 -15.93 -4.13
C VAL A 242 -10.67 -16.21 -5.37
N THR A 243 -10.40 -17.27 -6.12
CA THR A 243 -11.17 -17.60 -7.34
C THR A 243 -12.63 -17.91 -6.99
N ALA A 244 -12.88 -18.60 -5.89
CA ALA A 244 -14.22 -18.98 -5.46
C ALA A 244 -14.99 -17.83 -4.79
N LEU A 245 -14.33 -17.06 -3.91
CA LEU A 245 -14.99 -16.08 -3.03
C LEU A 245 -14.80 -14.64 -3.45
N TRP A 246 -13.78 -14.33 -4.28
CA TRP A 246 -13.47 -12.98 -4.69
C TRP A 246 -12.85 -12.87 -6.10
N PRO A 247 -13.49 -13.45 -7.14
CA PRO A 247 -12.88 -13.63 -8.47
C PRO A 247 -12.47 -12.31 -9.13
N GLU A 248 -13.19 -11.22 -8.88
CA GLU A 248 -12.87 -9.89 -9.42
C GLU A 248 -11.55 -9.31 -8.90
N ARG A 249 -11.04 -9.80 -7.75
CA ARG A 249 -9.73 -9.38 -7.21
C ARG A 249 -8.56 -10.20 -7.70
N LEU A 250 -8.82 -11.36 -8.30
CA LEU A 250 -7.76 -12.25 -8.77
C LEU A 250 -6.75 -11.56 -9.72
N PRO A 251 -7.16 -10.74 -10.71
CA PRO A 251 -6.22 -10.05 -11.58
C PRO A 251 -5.34 -9.04 -10.84
N THR A 252 -5.91 -8.28 -9.89
CA THR A 252 -5.16 -7.30 -9.09
C THR A 252 -4.12 -7.99 -8.21
N LEU A 253 -4.52 -9.02 -7.47
CA LEU A 253 -3.59 -9.75 -6.60
C LEU A 253 -2.48 -10.41 -7.42
N THR A 254 -2.82 -11.02 -8.56
CA THR A 254 -1.85 -11.66 -9.46
C THR A 254 -0.88 -10.65 -10.09
N ALA A 255 -1.22 -9.37 -10.18
CA ALA A 255 -0.37 -8.32 -10.72
C ALA A 255 0.60 -7.70 -9.67
N GLU A 256 0.45 -8.02 -8.39
CA GLU A 256 1.31 -7.46 -7.34
C GLU A 256 2.79 -7.84 -7.53
N PRO A 257 3.74 -6.94 -7.21
CA PRO A 257 5.16 -7.17 -7.43
C PRO A 257 5.68 -8.37 -6.65
N THR A 258 6.68 -9.07 -7.18
CA THR A 258 7.41 -10.12 -6.45
C THR A 258 8.40 -9.50 -5.46
N GLY A 259 8.82 -10.29 -4.46
CA GLY A 259 9.92 -9.92 -3.56
C GLY A 259 9.58 -8.99 -2.39
N THR A 260 8.30 -8.67 -2.18
CA THR A 260 7.80 -8.01 -0.96
C THR A 260 6.70 -8.84 -0.32
N VAL A 261 6.36 -8.56 0.95
CA VAL A 261 5.27 -9.23 1.66
C VAL A 261 3.94 -8.74 1.10
N ASN A 262 3.35 -9.52 0.20
CA ASN A 262 2.03 -9.30 -0.39
C ASN A 262 1.40 -10.64 -0.81
N TYR A 263 0.23 -10.63 -1.45
CA TYR A 263 -0.45 -11.88 -1.83
C TYR A 263 -0.13 -12.34 -3.25
N GLY A 264 0.52 -11.52 -4.08
CA GLY A 264 0.73 -11.83 -5.49
C GLY A 264 1.52 -13.09 -5.79
N GLN A 265 2.61 -13.35 -5.05
CA GLN A 265 3.40 -14.57 -5.27
C GLN A 265 2.58 -15.84 -4.98
N ILE A 266 1.89 -15.86 -3.84
CA ILE A 266 1.09 -17.02 -3.40
C ILE A 266 -0.12 -17.22 -4.31
N THR A 267 -0.75 -16.11 -4.74
CA THR A 267 -1.89 -16.16 -5.67
C THR A 267 -1.46 -16.69 -7.05
N ARG A 268 -0.25 -16.34 -7.51
CA ARG A 268 0.32 -16.89 -8.76
C ARG A 268 0.64 -18.38 -8.62
N SER A 269 1.33 -18.76 -7.55
CA SER A 269 1.84 -20.13 -7.38
C SER A 269 0.79 -21.14 -6.93
N GLY A 270 -0.31 -20.70 -6.33
CA GLY A 270 -1.30 -21.59 -5.70
C GLY A 270 -0.70 -22.40 -4.54
N SER A 271 0.38 -21.90 -3.93
CA SER A 271 1.04 -22.55 -2.81
C SER A 271 0.29 -22.30 -1.50
N ALA A 272 0.58 -23.13 -0.50
CA ALA A 272 0.21 -22.81 0.87
C ALA A 272 1.07 -21.65 1.37
N PHE A 273 0.54 -20.88 2.31
CA PHE A 273 1.30 -19.83 2.95
C PHE A 273 0.97 -19.65 4.41
N ILE A 274 1.95 -19.09 5.13
CA ILE A 274 1.78 -18.56 6.48
C ILE A 274 2.46 -17.20 6.54
N ARG A 275 1.77 -16.22 7.11
CA ARG A 275 2.31 -14.92 7.50
C ARG A 275 2.42 -14.85 9.01
N MET A 276 3.53 -14.31 9.49
CA MET A 276 3.82 -14.23 10.91
C MET A 276 4.67 -12.99 11.22
N HIS A 277 4.71 -12.66 12.50
CA HIS A 277 5.68 -11.71 13.02
C HIS A 277 7.10 -12.28 12.92
N ALA A 278 8.08 -11.39 12.86
CA ALA A 278 9.50 -11.69 12.78
C ALA A 278 10.28 -10.83 13.78
N THR A 279 9.77 -10.67 15.00
CA THR A 279 10.34 -9.75 16.00
C THR A 279 10.87 -10.45 17.24
N ASN A 280 10.32 -11.61 17.61
CA ASN A 280 10.75 -12.34 18.80
C ASN A 280 11.74 -13.50 18.49
N PRO A 281 12.44 -14.05 19.50
CA PRO A 281 13.43 -15.11 19.28
C PRO A 281 12.85 -16.41 18.69
N ALA A 282 11.62 -16.78 19.03
CA ALA A 282 10.98 -17.99 18.51
C ALA A 282 10.65 -17.86 17.01
N GLU A 283 10.09 -16.72 16.61
CA GLU A 283 9.83 -16.35 15.22
C GLU A 283 11.11 -16.37 14.40
N GLN A 284 12.16 -15.71 14.89
CA GLN A 284 13.47 -15.64 14.22
C GLN A 284 14.13 -17.01 14.10
N ARG A 285 13.99 -17.88 15.11
CA ARG A 285 14.46 -19.28 15.04
C ARG A 285 13.73 -20.05 13.95
N PHE A 286 12.40 -19.96 13.93
CA PHE A 286 11.58 -20.64 12.94
C PHE A 286 11.95 -20.22 11.52
N ILE A 287 12.14 -18.92 11.25
CA ILE A 287 12.60 -18.44 9.94
C ILE A 287 13.90 -19.12 9.55
N ARG A 288 14.92 -19.08 10.42
CA ARG A 288 16.24 -19.66 10.14
C ARG A 288 16.19 -21.17 9.87
N THR A 289 15.40 -21.92 10.64
CA THR A 289 15.34 -23.38 10.50
C THR A 289 14.56 -23.85 9.28
N THR A 290 13.71 -22.98 8.70
CA THR A 290 12.80 -23.33 7.62
C THR A 290 13.12 -22.64 6.30
N GLN A 291 14.27 -21.96 6.17
CA GLN A 291 14.69 -21.26 4.94
C GLN A 291 14.71 -22.15 3.69
N HIS A 292 14.88 -23.47 3.87
CA HIS A 292 14.96 -24.45 2.79
C HIS A 292 13.62 -25.13 2.48
N LEU A 293 12.55 -24.83 3.23
CA LEU A 293 11.25 -25.49 3.11
C LEU A 293 10.25 -24.71 2.26
N GLY A 294 10.65 -23.57 1.72
CA GLY A 294 9.82 -22.75 0.84
C GLY A 294 10.48 -21.42 0.52
N GLU A 295 9.68 -20.50 -0.02
CA GLU A 295 10.12 -19.17 -0.43
C GLU A 295 9.73 -18.15 0.64
N TRP A 296 10.72 -17.43 1.17
CA TRP A 296 10.55 -16.43 2.21
C TRP A 296 10.53 -15.02 1.64
N GLN A 297 9.64 -14.20 2.18
CA GLN A 297 9.59 -12.74 2.00
C GLN A 297 9.55 -12.09 3.38
N THR A 298 10.27 -10.99 3.56
CA THR A 298 10.33 -10.26 4.84
C THR A 298 10.24 -8.77 4.60
N ALA A 299 9.41 -8.07 5.37
CA ALA A 299 9.29 -6.62 5.36
C ALA A 299 8.84 -6.14 6.74
N GLU A 300 9.50 -5.09 7.26
CA GLU A 300 9.04 -4.34 8.46
C GLU A 300 8.63 -5.18 9.68
N GLY A 301 9.40 -6.24 9.98
CA GLY A 301 9.12 -7.12 11.12
C GLY A 301 8.03 -8.16 10.89
N ILE A 302 7.56 -8.32 9.65
CA ILE A 302 6.69 -9.40 9.18
C ILE A 302 7.49 -10.32 8.27
N ALA A 303 7.20 -11.62 8.35
CA ALA A 303 7.71 -12.63 7.46
C ALA A 303 6.57 -13.47 6.87
N GLN A 304 6.70 -13.82 5.60
CA GLN A 304 5.77 -14.65 4.86
C GLN A 304 6.53 -15.81 4.22
N LEU A 305 6.03 -17.02 4.46
CA LEU A 305 6.53 -18.25 3.85
C LEU A 305 5.49 -18.79 2.88
N SER A 306 5.88 -18.96 1.62
CA SER A 306 5.14 -19.72 0.61
C SER A 306 5.75 -21.11 0.48
N PHE A 307 4.95 -22.17 0.56
CA PHE A 307 5.46 -23.55 0.61
C PHE A 307 4.50 -24.57 -0.03
N PRO A 308 5.03 -25.68 -0.56
CA PRO A 308 4.22 -26.84 -0.95
C PRO A 308 3.56 -27.48 0.28
N LEU A 309 2.28 -27.86 0.18
CA LEU A 309 1.52 -28.41 1.31
C LEU A 309 2.17 -29.67 1.92
N GLN A 310 2.91 -30.47 1.13
CA GLN A 310 3.65 -31.62 1.66
C GLN A 310 4.74 -31.27 2.69
N ASN A 311 5.12 -29.99 2.80
CA ASN A 311 6.14 -29.54 3.75
C ASN A 311 5.56 -29.25 5.15
N VAL A 312 4.23 -29.27 5.35
CA VAL A 312 3.61 -29.05 6.66
C VAL A 312 4.25 -29.90 7.77
N PRO A 313 4.45 -31.23 7.63
CA PRO A 313 5.06 -32.02 8.71
C PRO A 313 6.48 -31.58 9.08
N ALA A 314 7.27 -31.12 8.10
CA ALA A 314 8.62 -30.61 8.36
C ALA A 314 8.58 -29.25 9.08
N LEU A 315 7.66 -28.37 8.66
CA LEU A 315 7.43 -27.08 9.31
C LEU A 315 6.93 -27.28 10.76
N THR A 316 6.03 -28.23 11.02
CA THR A 316 5.52 -28.51 12.37
C THR A 316 6.66 -28.94 13.31
N ARG A 317 7.56 -29.81 12.83
CA ARG A 317 8.75 -30.21 13.61
C ARG A 317 9.69 -29.02 13.87
N ALA A 318 9.88 -28.16 12.88
CA ALA A 318 10.72 -26.97 13.02
C ALA A 318 10.14 -25.96 14.02
N ALA A 319 8.82 -25.79 14.05
CA ALA A 319 8.13 -24.97 15.04
C ALA A 319 8.30 -25.52 16.45
N GLY A 320 8.12 -26.84 16.64
CA GLY A 320 8.21 -27.52 17.94
C GLY A 320 9.63 -27.70 18.50
N SER A 321 10.67 -27.40 17.73
CA SER A 321 12.05 -27.53 18.20
C SER A 321 12.40 -26.39 19.16
N ALA A 322 12.61 -26.72 20.44
CA ALA A 322 13.22 -25.81 21.40
C ALA A 322 14.69 -25.53 21.01
N GLU A 323 15.26 -24.40 21.45
CA GLU A 323 16.71 -24.25 21.39
C GLU A 323 17.36 -25.39 22.18
N PRO A 324 18.45 -26.01 21.69
CA PRO A 324 19.33 -26.73 22.59
C PRO A 324 19.83 -25.68 23.59
N THR A 325 19.38 -25.80 24.83
CA THR A 325 19.89 -24.99 25.94
C THR A 325 21.41 -25.10 25.93
N LYS A 326 22.09 -23.95 25.91
CA LYS A 326 23.56 -23.86 25.91
C LYS A 326 24.21 -24.42 27.19
N ASP A 327 23.44 -25.03 28.10
CA ASP A 327 23.84 -25.43 29.46
C ASP A 327 23.91 -26.95 29.65
N ALA A 328 24.50 -27.66 28.69
CA ALA A 328 24.95 -29.03 28.91
C ALA A 328 26.35 -29.22 28.32
N GLN A 329 27.33 -28.49 28.87
CA GLN A 329 28.70 -28.99 28.84
C GLN A 329 28.79 -30.14 29.87
N PRO A 330 29.20 -31.35 29.47
CA PRO A 330 29.52 -32.38 30.43
C PRO A 330 30.75 -31.93 31.23
N LEU A 331 30.65 -32.00 32.55
CA LEU A 331 31.80 -31.97 33.46
C LEU A 331 32.77 -33.12 33.14
#